data_AF-X1VFJ8-F1
#
_entry.id   AF-X1VFJ8-F1
#
_cell.length_a   1.000
_cell.length_b   1.000
_cell.length_c   1.000
_cell.angle_alpha   90.00
_cell.angle_beta   90.00
_cell.angle_gamma   90.00
#
_symmetry.space_group_name_H-M   'P 1'
#
loop_
_entity.id
_entity.type
_entity.pdbx_description
1 polymer ?
#
loop_
_entity_poly.entity_id
_entity_poly.type
_entity_poly.pdbx_seq_one_letter_code
_entity_poly.pdbx_strand_id
1 'polypeptide(L)'
;MEKKNKNNNKEETHELILFNESTGTESKQFAPEPKEFVDQEDKINMIYKLVPFGGNYLYSLLITNQSTDPITEVKIKINFPRFFKLCRSTPPTLILESIESEVDENNNEQKEIEQQQVVMEFERLDGNSNKQINLYLCPLFLEKKGIIRSFVTFVNNADFVRAIDIDPIPIQFDPFSIERKIIPSSEIKQFLDKPWIKKAIKS
;
A
#
# COMPACT_ATOMS: atom_id res chain seq x y z
N MET A 1 2.72 28.42 -69.60
CA MET A 1 2.78 27.11 -68.92
C MET A 1 3.21 27.38 -67.49
N GLU A 2 2.61 26.92 -66.39
CA GLU A 2 1.41 26.13 -66.12
C GLU A 2 0.97 26.43 -64.67
N LYS A 3 -0.32 26.21 -64.43
CA LYS A 3 -1.10 26.32 -63.17
C LYS A 3 -0.46 25.64 -61.94
N LYS A 4 -0.74 26.21 -60.75
CA LYS A 4 -1.58 25.63 -59.65
C LYS A 4 -1.60 26.60 -58.45
N ASN A 5 -2.76 27.14 -58.05
CA ASN A 5 -3.71 26.60 -57.04
C ASN A 5 -3.05 26.31 -55.69
N LYS A 6 -3.62 26.57 -54.51
CA LYS A 6 -4.75 27.34 -53.96
C LYS A 6 -4.65 27.02 -52.45
N ASN A 7 -4.99 27.97 -51.58
CA ASN A 7 -5.68 27.72 -50.31
C ASN A 7 -5.15 26.67 -49.31
N ASN A 8 -4.77 27.10 -48.11
CA ASN A 8 -5.66 27.10 -46.94
C ASN A 8 -4.88 27.35 -45.65
N ASN A 9 -5.07 28.53 -45.07
CA ASN A 9 -5.06 28.68 -43.63
C ASN A 9 -6.21 27.85 -43.06
N LYS A 10 -5.90 26.80 -42.32
CA LYS A 10 -6.75 26.28 -41.24
C LYS A 10 -5.86 25.88 -40.09
N GLU A 11 -6.12 26.51 -38.96
CA GLU A 11 -5.68 26.09 -37.64
C GLU A 11 -6.12 24.63 -37.42
N GLU A 12 -5.17 23.73 -37.20
CA GLU A 12 -5.42 22.43 -36.60
C GLU A 12 -4.72 22.41 -35.25
N THR A 13 -5.54 22.68 -34.24
CA THR A 13 -5.47 22.24 -32.85
C THR A 13 -4.31 21.30 -32.52
N HIS A 14 -3.55 21.66 -31.48
CA HIS A 14 -2.58 20.82 -30.80
C HIS A 14 -3.15 19.44 -30.50
N GLU A 15 -2.81 18.45 -31.32
CA GLU A 15 -3.03 17.05 -30.99
C GLU A 15 -2.11 16.69 -29.81
N LEU A 16 -2.75 16.43 -28.67
CA LEU A 16 -2.12 15.84 -27.50
C LEU A 16 -1.50 14.51 -27.92
N ILE A 17 -0.16 14.46 -27.99
CA ILE A 17 0.57 13.22 -28.22
C ILE A 17 0.42 12.38 -26.96
N LEU A 18 -0.45 11.37 -27.02
CA LEU A 18 -0.47 10.28 -26.05
C LEU A 18 0.83 9.49 -26.20
N PHE A 19 1.60 9.42 -25.11
CA PHE A 19 2.70 8.49 -25.00
C PHE A 19 2.12 7.07 -24.93
N ASN A 20 2.32 6.29 -25.99
CA ASN A 20 2.17 4.84 -25.90
C ASN A 20 3.35 4.30 -25.11
N GLU A 21 3.12 3.96 -23.84
CA GLU A 21 4.09 3.21 -23.05
C GLU A 21 4.35 1.87 -23.73
N SER A 22 5.58 1.68 -24.19
CA SER A 22 6.07 0.37 -24.58
C SER A 22 5.99 -0.52 -23.35
N THR A 23 5.17 -1.58 -23.45
CA THR A 23 4.92 -2.63 -22.47
C THR A 23 6.20 -3.05 -21.74
N GLY A 24 6.49 -2.36 -20.63
CA GLY A 24 7.27 -2.96 -19.56
C GLY A 24 6.46 -4.15 -19.09
N THR A 25 7.10 -5.31 -19.01
CA THR A 25 6.55 -6.52 -18.38
C THR A 25 5.76 -6.09 -17.16
N GLU A 26 4.44 -6.22 -17.23
CA GLU A 26 3.54 -5.93 -16.13
C GLU A 26 4.08 -6.68 -14.92
N SER A 27 4.66 -5.94 -13.97
CA SER A 27 4.92 -6.53 -12.66
C SER A 27 3.56 -7.03 -12.21
N LYS A 28 3.47 -8.31 -11.86
CA LYS A 28 2.22 -8.90 -11.38
C LYS A 28 1.78 -8.04 -10.20
N GLN A 29 0.78 -7.19 -10.42
CA GLN A 29 0.09 -6.48 -9.36
C GLN A 29 -0.61 -7.55 -8.53
N PHE A 30 0.08 -8.02 -7.50
CA PHE A 30 -0.61 -8.57 -6.34
C PHE A 30 -1.15 -7.37 -5.57
N ALA A 31 -2.20 -6.75 -6.09
CA ALA A 31 -3.15 -6.12 -5.19
C ALA A 31 -3.75 -7.30 -4.40
N PRO A 32 -3.48 -7.43 -3.09
CA PRO A 32 -4.15 -8.45 -2.31
C PRO A 32 -5.65 -8.16 -2.43
N GLU A 33 -6.40 -9.13 -2.94
CA GLU A 33 -7.85 -9.05 -2.98
C GLU A 33 -8.33 -8.73 -1.55
N PRO A 34 -9.30 -7.80 -1.41
CA PRO A 34 -9.85 -7.49 -0.09
C PRO A 34 -10.38 -8.78 0.52
N LYS A 35 -9.87 -9.11 1.70
CA LYS A 35 -10.31 -10.28 2.43
C LYS A 35 -11.41 -9.87 3.40
N GLU A 36 -12.42 -10.72 3.50
CA GLU A 36 -13.58 -10.51 4.36
C GLU A 36 -13.54 -11.54 5.50
N PHE A 37 -13.83 -11.08 6.71
CA PHE A 37 -14.01 -11.92 7.87
C PHE A 37 -15.38 -11.63 8.49
N VAL A 38 -16.11 -12.70 8.81
CA VAL A 38 -17.43 -12.66 9.42
C VAL A 38 -17.38 -13.42 10.74
N ASP A 39 -17.81 -12.78 11.84
CA ASP A 39 -17.90 -13.41 13.18
C ASP A 39 -18.98 -14.51 13.22
N GLN A 40 -18.89 -15.47 14.14
CA GLN A 40 -19.75 -16.65 14.26
C GLN A 40 -21.25 -16.36 14.49
N GLU A 41 -21.62 -15.11 14.78
CA GLU A 41 -23.01 -14.65 14.87
C GLU A 41 -23.44 -13.78 13.66
N ASP A 42 -22.63 -13.71 12.61
CA ASP A 42 -22.83 -13.01 11.33
C ASP A 42 -23.16 -11.50 11.44
N LYS A 43 -22.92 -10.88 12.59
CA LYS A 43 -23.33 -9.49 12.86
C LYS A 43 -22.21 -8.47 12.78
N ILE A 44 -20.95 -8.90 12.81
CA ILE A 44 -19.80 -8.02 12.67
C ILE A 44 -18.99 -8.50 11.48
N ASN A 45 -18.89 -7.64 10.46
CA ASN A 45 -18.10 -7.91 9.26
C ASN A 45 -16.87 -7.01 9.26
N MET A 46 -15.71 -7.60 8.94
CA MET A 46 -14.47 -6.88 8.77
C MET A 46 -13.89 -7.12 7.39
N ILE A 47 -13.59 -6.02 6.71
CA ILE A 47 -12.96 -6.03 5.39
C ILE A 47 -11.62 -5.33 5.51
N TYR A 48 -10.56 -6.01 5.12
CA TYR A 48 -9.21 -5.47 5.20
C TYR A 48 -8.44 -5.67 3.90
N LYS A 49 -7.60 -4.69 3.58
CA LYS A 49 -6.77 -4.71 2.38
C LYS A 49 -5.51 -3.87 2.54
N LEU A 50 -4.48 -4.22 1.80
CA LEU A 50 -3.25 -3.47 1.69
C LEU A 50 -3.01 -3.13 0.22
N VAL A 51 -3.13 -1.87 -0.17
CA VAL A 51 -3.01 -1.47 -1.58
C VAL A 51 -1.87 -0.47 -1.79
N PRO A 52 -1.15 -0.52 -2.92
CA PRO A 52 -0.21 0.53 -3.26
C PRO A 52 -0.96 1.86 -3.45
N PHE A 53 -0.41 2.94 -2.89
CA PHE A 53 -0.98 4.29 -2.94
C PHE A 53 0.14 5.33 -3.13
N GLY A 54 0.36 5.72 -4.39
CA GLY A 54 1.51 6.56 -4.76
C GLY A 54 2.83 5.85 -4.45
N GLY A 55 3.72 6.51 -3.71
CA GLY A 55 4.98 5.92 -3.22
C GLY A 55 4.86 5.13 -1.91
N ASN A 56 3.63 4.95 -1.40
CA ASN A 56 3.35 4.35 -0.09
C ASN A 56 2.39 3.15 -0.24
N TYR A 57 2.09 2.51 0.88
CA TYR A 57 1.04 1.49 0.98
C TYR A 57 -0.09 2.00 1.87
N LEU A 58 -1.32 1.80 1.43
CA LEU A 58 -2.53 2.06 2.21
C LEU A 58 -3.05 0.75 2.77
N TYR A 59 -2.90 0.58 4.09
CA TYR A 59 -3.64 -0.43 4.83
C TYR A 59 -5.00 0.13 5.21
N SER A 60 -6.07 -0.56 4.83
CA SER A 60 -7.44 -0.17 5.15
C SER A 60 -8.16 -1.29 5.88
N LEU A 61 -8.77 -0.97 7.01
CA LEU A 61 -9.59 -1.87 7.82
C LEU A 61 -10.97 -1.22 7.99
N LEU A 62 -12.01 -1.87 7.46
CA LEU A 62 -13.40 -1.48 7.61
C LEU A 62 -14.07 -2.47 8.56
N ILE A 63 -14.62 -1.95 9.65
CA ILE A 63 -15.42 -2.70 10.62
C ILE A 63 -16.87 -2.27 10.43
N THR A 64 -17.75 -3.24 10.21
CA THR A 64 -19.19 -3.00 10.04
C THR A 64 -19.95 -3.74 11.12
N ASN A 65 -20.70 -3.01 11.94
CA ASN A 65 -21.66 -3.58 12.87
C ASN A 65 -23.03 -3.66 12.18
N GLN A 66 -23.44 -4.87 11.82
CA GLN A 66 -24.75 -5.19 11.24
C GLN A 66 -25.78 -5.57 12.32
N SER A 67 -25.40 -5.59 13.60
CA SER A 67 -26.36 -5.76 14.69
C SER A 67 -27.13 -4.46 14.98
N THR A 68 -28.27 -4.62 15.64
CA THR A 68 -29.05 -3.49 16.19
C THR A 68 -28.42 -2.89 17.44
N ASP A 69 -27.59 -3.67 18.15
CA ASP A 69 -27.02 -3.26 19.43
C ASP A 69 -25.68 -2.56 19.22
N PRO A 70 -25.39 -1.49 19.99
CA PRO A 70 -24.10 -0.82 19.91
C PRO A 70 -22.99 -1.66 20.57
N ILE A 71 -21.78 -1.55 20.02
CA ILE A 71 -20.55 -2.06 20.64
C ILE A 71 -19.95 -0.93 21.47
N THR A 72 -19.66 -1.19 22.74
CA THR A 72 -19.22 -0.19 23.72
C THR A 72 -17.72 -0.03 23.81
N GLU A 73 -16.92 -1.00 23.37
CA GLU A 73 -15.48 -0.80 23.28
C GLU A 73 -14.94 -1.54 22.07
N VAL A 74 -14.14 -0.86 21.25
CA VAL A 74 -13.42 -1.45 20.13
C VAL A 74 -11.95 -1.15 20.28
N LYS A 75 -11.13 -2.18 20.48
CA LYS A 75 -9.66 -2.08 20.51
C LYS A 75 -9.08 -2.71 19.27
N ILE A 76 -8.24 -1.97 18.56
CA ILE A 76 -7.61 -2.39 17.31
C ILE A 76 -6.11 -2.36 17.52
N LYS A 77 -5.45 -3.49 17.23
CA LYS A 77 -3.99 -3.59 17.19
C LYS A 77 -3.56 -3.98 15.79
N ILE A 78 -2.66 -3.21 15.19
CA ILE A 78 -2.14 -3.48 13.84
C ILE A 78 -0.62 -3.55 13.94
N ASN A 79 -0.06 -4.71 13.65
CA ASN A 79 1.37 -4.95 13.67
C ASN A 79 1.89 -4.92 12.24
N PHE A 80 2.94 -4.18 12.00
CA PHE A 80 3.60 -4.12 10.70
C PHE A 80 5.12 -4.06 10.84
N PRO A 81 5.88 -4.47 9.81
CA PRO A 81 7.34 -4.55 9.90
C PRO A 81 8.02 -3.18 10.07
N ARG A 82 9.15 -3.11 10.79
CA ARG A 82 9.95 -1.87 10.98
C ARG A 82 10.51 -1.27 9.68
N PHE A 83 10.57 -2.04 8.60
CA PHE A 83 10.90 -1.48 7.29
C PHE A 83 9.78 -0.59 6.72
N PHE A 84 8.65 -0.47 7.40
CA PHE A 84 7.68 0.59 7.18
C PHE A 84 7.77 1.66 8.26
N LYS A 85 7.45 2.89 7.86
CA LYS A 85 7.14 4.00 8.75
C LYS A 85 5.69 4.38 8.57
N LEU A 86 4.96 4.55 9.67
CA LEU A 86 3.64 5.16 9.62
C LEU A 86 3.77 6.66 9.27
N CYS A 87 3.25 7.04 8.11
CA CYS A 87 3.33 8.40 7.58
C CYS A 87 2.07 9.22 7.85
N ARG A 88 0.91 8.56 7.79
CA ARG A 88 -0.39 9.20 8.04
C ARG A 88 -1.36 8.14 8.54
N SER A 89 -2.33 8.56 9.32
CA SER A 89 -3.46 7.75 9.73
C SER A 89 -4.78 8.49 9.59
N THR A 90 -5.86 7.73 9.49
CA THR A 90 -7.22 8.23 9.62
C THR A 90 -8.05 7.15 10.29
N PRO A 91 -8.60 7.38 11.49
CA PRO A 91 -8.52 8.60 12.29
C PRO A 91 -7.08 8.87 12.83
N PRO A 92 -6.75 10.12 13.22
CA PRO A 92 -5.41 10.49 13.68
C PRO A 92 -5.09 10.01 15.10
N THR A 93 -6.11 9.65 15.87
CA THR A 93 -5.98 9.19 17.26
C THR A 93 -5.51 7.75 17.32
N LEU A 94 -4.20 7.55 17.47
CA LEU A 94 -3.56 6.25 17.65
C LEU A 94 -2.33 6.35 18.53
N ILE A 95 -1.94 5.22 19.12
CA ILE A 95 -0.71 5.06 19.89
C ILE A 95 0.23 4.18 19.05
N LEU A 96 1.46 4.64 18.82
CA LEU A 96 2.50 3.90 18.10
C LEU A 96 3.50 3.34 19.11
N GLU A 97 3.67 2.02 19.09
CA GLU A 97 4.55 1.27 19.96
C GLU A 97 5.57 0.48 19.11
N SER A 98 6.75 0.23 19.67
CA SER A 98 7.74 -0.65 19.05
C SER A 98 7.77 -1.96 19.83
N ILE A 99 7.73 -3.08 19.12
CA ILE A 99 7.76 -4.42 19.72
C ILE A 99 9.07 -5.08 19.31
N GLU A 100 9.86 -5.42 20.32
CA GLU A 100 10.99 -6.33 20.17
C GLU A 100 10.43 -7.76 20.20
N SER A 101 10.66 -8.53 19.14
CA SER A 101 10.23 -9.93 19.11
C SER A 101 11.14 -10.74 20.02
N GLU A 102 10.57 -11.48 20.97
CA GLU A 102 11.31 -12.39 21.84
C GLU A 102 12.01 -13.48 21.00
N VAL A 103 13.28 -13.71 21.30
CA VAL A 103 14.13 -14.69 20.62
C VAL A 103 13.67 -16.09 21.03
N ASP A 104 13.18 -16.88 20.09
CA ASP A 104 12.87 -18.30 20.32
C ASP A 104 14.19 -19.06 20.55
N GLU A 105 14.52 -19.38 21.81
CA GLU A 105 15.77 -20.03 22.22
C GLU A 105 15.98 -21.45 21.60
N ASN A 106 14.97 -22.01 20.93
CA ASN A 106 14.99 -23.39 20.42
C ASN A 106 15.18 -23.54 18.91
N ASN A 107 15.23 -22.45 18.12
CA ASN A 107 15.47 -22.54 16.68
C ASN A 107 16.53 -21.51 16.26
N ASN A 108 17.67 -21.99 15.74
CA ASN A 108 18.76 -21.19 15.18
C ASN A 108 18.37 -20.49 13.84
N GLU A 109 17.26 -19.77 13.81
CA GLU A 109 16.96 -18.77 12.78
C GLU A 109 16.61 -17.47 13.49
N GLN A 110 17.62 -16.61 13.67
CA GLN A 110 17.44 -15.21 14.01
C GLN A 110 16.55 -14.53 12.96
N LYS A 111 15.25 -14.49 13.20
CA LYS A 111 14.33 -13.54 12.57
C LYS A 111 13.94 -12.52 13.62
N GLU A 112 14.87 -11.63 13.95
CA GLU A 112 14.57 -10.35 14.56
C GLU A 112 13.72 -9.54 13.58
N ILE A 113 12.44 -9.89 13.44
CA ILE A 113 11.47 -9.01 12.82
C ILE A 113 11.09 -8.04 13.93
N GLU A 114 11.82 -6.94 14.01
CA GLU A 114 11.38 -5.78 14.78
C GLU A 114 10.07 -5.30 14.15
N GLN A 115 8.99 -5.31 14.93
CA GLN A 115 7.66 -4.91 14.49
C GLN A 115 7.31 -3.55 15.11
N GLN A 116 6.56 -2.76 14.36
CA GLN A 116 5.84 -1.60 14.88
C GLN A 116 4.39 -2.02 15.13
N GLN A 117 3.82 -1.54 16.22
CA GLN A 117 2.42 -1.77 16.57
C GLN A 117 1.70 -0.43 16.65
N VAL A 118 0.54 -0.37 16.01
CA VAL A 118 -0.43 0.71 16.18
C VAL A 118 -1.59 0.20 17.01
N VAL A 119 -1.89 0.88 18.11
CA VAL A 119 -3.04 0.63 18.97
C VAL A 119 -4.04 1.77 18.82
N MET A 120 -5.31 1.43 18.64
CA MET A 120 -6.43 2.37 18.59
C MET A 120 -7.57 1.85 19.45
N GLU A 121 -8.22 2.75 20.18
CA GLU A 121 -9.39 2.45 20.99
C GLU A 121 -10.54 3.39 20.62
N PHE A 122 -11.74 2.83 20.48
CA PHE A 122 -12.97 3.58 20.22
C PHE A 122 -14.01 3.23 21.28
N GLU A 123 -14.64 4.25 21.85
CA GLU A 123 -15.66 4.12 22.90
C GLU A 123 -17.02 3.64 22.39
N ARG A 124 -17.30 3.73 21.09
CA ARG A 124 -18.60 3.29 20.58
C ARG A 124 -18.62 3.03 19.09
N LEU A 125 -19.22 1.92 18.70
CA LEU A 125 -19.69 1.66 17.34
C LEU A 125 -21.19 1.38 17.40
N ASP A 126 -22.00 2.30 16.88
CA ASP A 126 -23.45 2.17 16.92
C ASP A 126 -23.95 0.94 16.14
N GLY A 127 -25.18 0.50 16.42
CA GLY A 127 -25.86 -0.51 15.61
C GLY A 127 -26.02 -0.04 14.16
N ASN A 128 -25.92 -0.97 13.21
CA ASN A 128 -26.01 -0.69 11.76
C ASN A 128 -25.06 0.42 11.29
N SER A 129 -23.85 0.49 11.86
CA SER A 129 -22.86 1.50 11.54
C SER A 129 -21.53 0.88 11.10
N ASN A 130 -20.64 1.71 10.57
CA ASN A 130 -19.32 1.28 10.17
C ASN A 130 -18.23 2.24 10.63
N LYS A 131 -17.01 1.71 10.71
CA LYS A 131 -15.80 2.47 11.03
C LYS A 131 -14.69 2.04 10.09
N GLN A 132 -14.08 3.01 9.42
CA GLN A 132 -12.93 2.76 8.58
C GLN A 132 -11.66 3.34 9.22
N ILE A 133 -10.62 2.53 9.21
CA ILE A 133 -9.26 2.87 9.61
C ILE A 133 -8.39 2.79 8.37
N ASN A 134 -7.56 3.81 8.18
CA ASN A 134 -6.61 3.90 7.09
C ASN A 134 -5.23 4.24 7.65
N LEU A 135 -4.25 3.38 7.42
CA LEU A 135 -2.84 3.60 7.75
C LEU A 135 -2.03 3.71 6.47
N TYR A 136 -1.27 4.80 6.34
CA TYR A 136 -0.37 5.04 5.22
C TYR A 136 1.04 4.67 5.65
N LEU A 137 1.54 3.56 5.11
CA LEU A 137 2.82 2.96 5.42
C LEU A 137 3.85 3.33 4.33
N CYS A 138 4.88 4.07 4.70
CA CYS A 138 5.98 4.43 3.81
C CYS A 138 7.10 3.39 3.92
N PRO A 139 7.51 2.74 2.82
CA PRO A 139 8.63 1.82 2.87
C PRO A 139 9.95 2.58 3.11
N LEU A 140 10.71 2.12 4.10
CA LEU A 140 12.07 2.57 4.41
C LEU A 140 13.12 1.71 3.68
N PHE A 141 12.82 0.42 3.46
CA PHE A 141 13.71 -0.53 2.80
C PHE A 141 12.92 -1.39 1.79
N LEU A 142 13.51 -1.59 0.60
CA LEU A 142 12.88 -2.26 -0.55
C LEU A 142 13.34 -3.72 -0.75
N GLU A 143 14.19 -4.26 0.12
CA GLU A 143 14.73 -5.63 -0.02
C GLU A 143 14.37 -6.47 1.21
N LYS A 144 13.21 -6.21 1.79
CA LYS A 144 12.73 -6.87 2.99
C LYS A 144 11.38 -7.51 2.75
N LYS A 145 11.17 -8.62 3.44
CA LYS A 145 9.89 -9.32 3.51
C LYS A 145 9.35 -9.20 4.93
N GLY A 146 8.04 -9.13 5.05
CA GLY A 146 7.39 -9.08 6.34
C GLY A 146 5.92 -9.43 6.24
N ILE A 147 5.25 -9.33 7.39
CA ILE A 147 3.85 -9.68 7.54
C ILE A 147 3.17 -8.54 8.29
N ILE A 148 2.00 -8.13 7.80
CA ILE A 148 1.09 -7.26 8.54
C ILE A 148 0.04 -8.14 9.20
N ARG A 149 -0.18 -7.96 10.51
CA ARG A 149 -1.22 -8.66 11.29
C ARG A 149 -2.14 -7.64 11.93
N SER A 150 -3.39 -8.02 12.16
CA SER A 150 -4.36 -7.14 12.80
C SER A 150 -5.26 -7.92 13.73
N PHE A 151 -5.50 -7.34 14.90
CA PHE A 151 -6.33 -7.90 15.93
C PHE A 151 -7.40 -6.87 16.28
N VAL A 152 -8.65 -7.31 16.33
CA VAL A 152 -9.75 -6.45 16.75
C VAL A 152 -10.47 -7.10 17.91
N THR A 153 -10.58 -6.37 19.01
CA THR A 153 -11.30 -6.79 20.21
C THR A 153 -12.52 -5.90 20.41
N PHE A 154 -13.65 -6.51 20.72
CA PHE A 154 -14.93 -5.85 20.93
C PHE A 154 -15.49 -6.21 22.30
N VAL A 155 -16.11 -5.24 22.97
CA VAL A 155 -16.94 -5.46 24.16
C VAL A 155 -18.38 -5.06 23.83
N ASN A 156 -19.32 -5.98 24.04
CA ASN A 156 -20.75 -5.73 23.87
C ASN A 156 -21.40 -5.46 25.24
N ASN A 157 -22.55 -4.77 25.27
CA ASN A 157 -23.37 -4.45 26.44
C ASN A 157 -23.75 -5.64 27.33
N ALA A 158 -23.58 -6.88 26.86
CA ALA A 158 -23.80 -8.10 27.62
C ALA A 158 -22.50 -8.73 28.18
N ASP A 159 -21.43 -7.94 28.34
CA ASP A 159 -20.12 -8.33 28.91
C ASP A 159 -19.34 -9.41 28.13
N PHE A 160 -19.69 -9.68 26.88
CA PHE A 160 -18.91 -10.57 26.03
C PHE A 160 -17.73 -9.82 25.39
N VAL A 161 -16.51 -10.22 25.75
CA VAL A 161 -15.29 -9.83 25.05
C VAL A 161 -15.07 -10.78 23.89
N ARG A 162 -15.00 -10.25 22.67
CA ARG A 162 -14.65 -11.03 21.46
C ARG A 162 -13.36 -10.49 20.89
N ALA A 163 -12.46 -11.39 20.51
CA ALA A 163 -11.23 -11.06 19.82
C ALA A 163 -11.22 -11.76 18.46
N ILE A 164 -10.98 -10.99 17.41
CA ILE A 164 -10.84 -11.49 16.06
C ILE A 164 -9.40 -11.26 15.61
N ASP A 165 -8.74 -12.36 15.27
CA ASP A 165 -7.43 -12.36 14.62
C ASP A 165 -7.63 -12.40 13.11
N ILE A 166 -7.11 -11.39 12.43
CA ILE A 166 -7.23 -11.23 10.99
C ILE A 166 -6.07 -11.95 10.30
N ASP A 167 -6.32 -12.64 9.18
CA ASP A 167 -5.26 -13.36 8.47
C ASP A 167 -4.05 -12.46 8.18
N PRO A 168 -2.83 -13.01 8.33
CA PRO A 168 -1.62 -12.28 8.00
C PRO A 168 -1.58 -11.88 6.52
N ILE A 169 -1.25 -10.61 6.26
CA ILE A 169 -0.97 -10.13 4.89
C ILE A 169 0.55 -10.15 4.67
N PRO A 170 1.06 -11.06 3.81
CA PRO A 170 2.47 -11.06 3.45
C PRO A 170 2.78 -9.86 2.55
N ILE A 171 3.91 -9.22 2.78
CA ILE A 171 4.44 -8.16 1.94
C ILE A 171 5.91 -8.42 1.62
N GLN A 172 6.22 -8.35 0.34
CA GLN A 172 7.56 -8.52 -0.20
C GLN A 172 7.78 -7.46 -1.27
N PHE A 173 8.90 -6.77 -1.15
CA PHE A 173 9.41 -5.91 -2.21
C PHE A 173 10.33 -6.71 -3.11
N ASP A 174 10.23 -6.48 -4.42
CA ASP A 174 11.17 -7.06 -5.37
C ASP A 174 12.50 -6.30 -5.30
N PRO A 175 13.64 -7.02 -5.30
CA PRO A 175 14.94 -6.37 -5.36
C PRO A 175 15.05 -5.55 -6.64
N PHE A 176 15.48 -4.30 -6.51
CA PHE A 176 15.70 -3.45 -7.67
C PHE A 176 17.14 -3.63 -8.15
N SER A 177 17.32 -3.94 -9.43
CA SER A 177 18.64 -3.95 -10.06
C SER A 177 18.86 -2.61 -10.76
N ILE A 178 19.89 -1.87 -10.35
CA ILE A 178 20.39 -0.73 -11.12
C ILE A 178 21.43 -1.26 -12.11
N GLU A 179 20.98 -1.57 -13.32
CA GLU A 179 21.90 -1.87 -14.41
C GLU A 179 22.59 -0.59 -14.87
N ARG A 180 23.83 -0.38 -14.41
CA ARG A 180 24.67 0.70 -14.93
C ARG A 180 24.96 0.39 -16.40
N LYS A 181 24.37 1.18 -17.28
CA LYS A 181 24.75 1.19 -18.69
C LYS A 181 26.11 1.89 -18.82
N ILE A 182 27.20 1.16 -18.57
CA ILE A 182 28.55 1.63 -18.83
C ILE A 182 28.74 1.54 -20.34
N ILE A 183 28.75 2.71 -21.00
CA ILE A 183 28.95 2.80 -22.44
C ILE A 183 30.43 3.10 -22.67
N PRO A 184 31.15 2.29 -23.46
CA PRO A 184 32.52 2.61 -23.87
C PRO A 184 32.56 3.99 -24.52
N SER A 185 33.63 4.76 -24.30
CA SER A 185 33.73 6.12 -24.85
C SER A 185 33.57 6.19 -26.38
N SER A 186 33.92 5.10 -27.08
CA SER A 186 33.71 4.90 -28.52
C SER A 186 32.22 4.88 -28.93
N GLU A 187 31.34 4.40 -28.07
CA GLU A 187 29.91 4.20 -28.34
C GLU A 187 29.04 5.38 -27.84
N ILE A 188 29.62 6.34 -27.13
CA ILE A 188 28.91 7.51 -26.59
C ILE A 188 28.25 8.33 -27.70
N LYS A 189 28.93 8.54 -28.84
CA LYS A 189 28.34 9.29 -29.98
C LYS A 189 27.11 8.57 -30.53
N GLN A 190 27.22 7.28 -30.81
CA GLN A 190 26.11 6.47 -31.32
C GLN A 190 24.95 6.37 -30.32
N PHE A 191 25.24 6.40 -29.01
CA PHE A 191 24.22 6.47 -27.98
C PHE A 191 23.51 7.82 -27.95
N LEU A 192 24.26 8.93 -27.97
CA LEU A 192 23.72 10.29 -27.98
C LEU A 192 22.94 10.63 -29.26
N ASP A 193 23.19 9.90 -30.35
CA ASP A 193 22.47 10.04 -31.62
C ASP A 193 21.16 9.23 -31.65
N LYS A 194 20.82 8.48 -30.59
CA LYS A 194 19.56 7.75 -30.51
C LYS A 194 18.39 8.73 -30.32
N PRO A 195 17.29 8.57 -31.08
CA PRO A 195 16.22 9.57 -31.16
C PRO A 195 15.48 9.82 -29.84
N TRP A 196 15.55 8.90 -28.87
CA TRP A 196 14.95 9.06 -27.54
C TRP A 196 15.85 9.78 -26.52
N ILE A 197 17.11 10.09 -26.85
CA ILE A 197 18.04 10.77 -25.94
C ILE A 197 18.04 12.26 -26.24
N LYS A 198 17.32 13.03 -25.42
CA LYS A 198 17.32 14.50 -25.50
C LYS A 198 18.57 15.07 -24.82
N LYS A 199 19.44 15.74 -25.58
CA LYS A 199 20.56 16.52 -25.02
C LYS A 199 20.00 17.69 -24.20
N ALA A 200 20.25 17.69 -22.90
CA ALA A 200 19.76 18.73 -21.98
C ALA A 200 20.52 20.07 -22.12
N ILE A 201 21.71 20.06 -22.73
CA ILE A 201 22.53 21.26 -22.93
C ILE A 201 22.75 21.43 -24.43
N LYS A 202 22.21 22.53 -24.98
CA LYS A 202 22.58 23.02 -26.30
C LYS A 202 23.93 23.74 -26.17
N SER A 203 24.91 23.33 -26.96
CA SER A 203 26.12 24.13 -27.22
C SER A 203 25.78 25.33 -28.08
#